data_AF-A0A9E4QFF3-F1
#
_entry.id   AF-A0A9E4QFF3-F1
#
_cell.length_a   1.000
_cell.length_b   1.000
_cell.length_c   1.000
_cell.angle_alpha   90.00
_cell.angle_beta   90.00
_cell.angle_gamma   90.00
#
_symmetry.space_group_name_H-M   'P 1'
#
loop_
_entity.id
_entity.type
_entity.pdbx_description
1 polymer ?
#
loop_
_entity_poly.entity_id
_entity_poly.type
_entity_poly.pdbx_seq_one_letter_code
_entity_poly.pdbx_strand_id
1 'polypeptide(L)'
;FGRRVRDNGTGTDHGAGGGAFIIGDQVKGGMYGDYPSLKPEDLSQGDLAPSYDFRGFYASVVDQWLGLDPVPIVGGKFEQLQFV
;
A
#
# COMPACT_ATOMS: atom_id res chain seq x y z
N PHE A 1 -0.12 -8.51 -2.06
CA PHE A 1 0.00 -9.37 -3.26
C PHE A 1 -0.82 -8.76 -4.38
N GLY A 2 -0.26 -8.64 -5.59
CA GLY A 2 -0.97 -8.08 -6.74
C GLY A 2 -0.57 -8.76 -8.05
N ARG A 3 -1.23 -8.36 -9.12
CA ARG A 3 -1.13 -8.96 -10.46
C ARG A 3 -0.92 -7.87 -11.51
N ARG A 4 -0.25 -8.20 -12.61
CA ARG A 4 -0.16 -7.29 -13.76
C ARG A 4 -1.52 -7.15 -14.44
N VAL A 5 -1.75 -6.00 -15.07
CA VAL A 5 -3.03 -5.70 -15.75
C VAL A 5 -3.20 -6.54 -17.01
N ARG A 6 -2.11 -6.81 -17.71
CA ARG A 6 -2.13 -7.52 -19.00
C ARG A 6 -2.11 -9.04 -18.81
N ASP A 7 -2.94 -9.74 -19.58
CA ASP A 7 -2.93 -11.20 -19.71
C ASP A 7 -1.63 -11.71 -20.35
N ASN A 8 -1.12 -12.83 -19.86
CA ASN A 8 0.08 -13.51 -20.36
C ASN A 8 -0.24 -14.83 -21.10
N GLY A 9 -1.52 -15.09 -21.41
CA GLY A 9 -2.00 -16.26 -22.13
C GLY A 9 -2.39 -17.44 -21.23
N THR A 10 -2.00 -17.41 -19.96
CA THR A 10 -2.41 -18.38 -18.93
C THR A 10 -2.97 -17.70 -17.67
N GLY A 11 -3.27 -16.40 -17.75
CA GLY A 11 -3.67 -15.56 -16.63
C GLY A 11 -2.86 -14.27 -16.59
N THR A 12 -2.29 -13.93 -15.45
CA THR A 12 -1.50 -12.69 -15.30
C THR A 12 -0.14 -12.99 -14.69
N ASP A 13 0.80 -12.07 -14.77
CA ASP A 13 2.06 -12.18 -14.01
C ASP A 13 1.88 -11.64 -12.59
N HIS A 14 2.82 -11.97 -11.70
CA HIS A 14 2.91 -11.26 -10.41
C HIS A 14 3.14 -9.78 -10.65
N GLY A 15 2.44 -8.96 -9.88
CA GLY A 15 2.55 -7.52 -9.96
C GLY A 15 3.16 -6.90 -8.71
N ALA A 16 3.74 -5.71 -8.88
CA ALA A 16 4.39 -4.98 -7.79
C ALA A 16 3.39 -4.33 -6.81
N GLY A 17 2.16 -4.05 -7.26
CA GLY A 17 1.11 -3.44 -6.44
C GLY A 17 0.42 -4.42 -5.47
N GLY A 18 -0.43 -3.88 -4.61
CA GLY A 18 -1.26 -4.67 -3.69
C GLY A 18 -2.15 -3.78 -2.83
N GLY A 19 -2.97 -4.41 -1.98
CA GLY A 19 -3.74 -3.73 -0.94
C GLY A 19 -3.31 -4.18 0.45
N ALA A 20 -3.54 -3.31 1.43
CA ALA A 20 -3.42 -3.60 2.86
C ALA A 20 -4.78 -3.38 3.53
N PHE A 21 -5.05 -4.15 4.58
CA PHE A 21 -6.25 -4.02 5.39
C PHE A 21 -5.84 -3.89 6.86
N ILE A 22 -6.54 -3.03 7.59
CA ILE A 22 -6.48 -2.97 9.04
C ILE A 22 -7.90 -3.03 9.59
N ILE A 23 -8.10 -3.85 10.62
CA ILE A 23 -9.41 -4.17 11.18
C ILE A 23 -9.24 -4.18 12.70
N GLY A 24 -10.08 -3.44 13.41
CA GLY A 24 -10.10 -3.39 14.87
C GLY A 24 -10.94 -2.23 15.39
N ASP A 25 -11.27 -2.26 16.67
CA ASP A 25 -12.20 -1.31 17.30
C ASP A 25 -11.73 0.15 17.24
N GLN A 26 -10.40 0.37 17.26
CA GLN A 26 -9.80 1.71 17.19
C GLN A 26 -9.57 2.18 15.75
N VAL A 27 -9.90 1.35 14.74
CA VAL A 27 -9.69 1.73 13.34
C VAL A 27 -10.77 2.72 12.89
N LYS A 28 -10.35 3.92 12.49
CA LYS A 28 -11.16 4.85 11.72
C LYS A 28 -11.35 4.27 10.31
N GLY A 29 -12.51 3.65 10.09
CA GLY A 29 -12.82 2.98 8.83
C GLY A 29 -12.83 3.95 7.64
N GLY A 30 -12.46 3.44 6.47
CA GLY A 30 -12.42 4.21 5.23
C GLY A 30 -11.49 3.61 4.20
N MET A 31 -11.46 4.21 3.00
CA MET A 31 -10.42 3.95 2.01
C MET A 31 -9.30 4.95 2.23
N TYR A 32 -8.09 4.44 2.43
CA TYR A 32 -6.88 5.24 2.51
C TYR A 32 -6.06 5.00 1.23
N GLY A 33 -5.74 6.09 0.54
CA GLY A 33 -5.11 6.08 -0.79
C GLY A 33 -6.10 6.02 -1.95
N ASP A 34 -5.57 6.09 -3.16
CA ASP A 34 -6.36 6.12 -4.39
C ASP A 34 -6.43 4.74 -5.06
N TYR A 35 -7.57 4.46 -5.70
CA TYR A 35 -7.69 3.30 -6.57
C TYR A 35 -6.86 3.53 -7.85
N PRO A 36 -5.91 2.65 -8.17
CA PRO A 36 -4.96 2.90 -9.25
C PRO A 36 -5.64 2.84 -10.63
N SER A 37 -5.15 3.65 -11.56
CA SER A 37 -5.59 3.60 -12.97
C SER A 37 -5.18 2.28 -13.63
N LEU A 38 -6.01 1.81 -14.55
CA LEU A 38 -5.74 0.64 -15.40
C LEU A 38 -5.30 1.04 -16.82
N LYS A 39 -5.24 2.34 -17.13
CA LYS A 39 -4.87 2.81 -18.46
C LYS A 39 -3.39 2.48 -18.73
N PRO A 40 -3.03 1.98 -19.93
CA PRO A 40 -1.66 1.59 -20.24
C PRO A 40 -0.61 2.67 -19.96
N GLU A 41 -0.94 3.94 -20.21
CA GLU A 41 -0.06 5.08 -19.99
C GLU A 41 0.21 5.40 -18.51
N ASP A 42 -0.65 4.93 -17.61
CA ASP A 42 -0.52 5.13 -16.16
C ASP A 42 0.19 3.95 -15.47
N LEU A 43 0.55 2.90 -16.21
CA LEU A 43 1.21 1.71 -15.67
C LEU A 43 2.72 1.91 -15.53
N SER A 44 3.28 1.43 -14.42
CA SER A 44 4.73 1.39 -14.22
C SER A 44 5.27 0.05 -14.67
N GLN A 45 5.99 0.00 -15.80
CA GLN A 45 6.56 -1.25 -16.34
C GLN A 45 5.52 -2.38 -16.55
N GLY A 46 4.25 -2.02 -16.78
CA GLY A 46 3.11 -2.94 -16.93
C GLY A 46 2.42 -3.34 -15.62
N ASP A 47 2.91 -2.83 -14.48
CA ASP A 47 2.30 -2.95 -13.17
C ASP A 47 1.37 -1.77 -12.88
N LEU A 48 0.39 -1.97 -12.00
CA LEU A 48 -0.32 -0.86 -11.36
C LEU A 48 0.69 0.03 -10.66
N ALA A 49 0.67 1.33 -10.97
CA ALA A 49 1.50 2.31 -10.29
C ALA A 49 1.11 2.36 -8.80
N PRO A 50 2.05 2.16 -7.86
CA PRO A 50 1.76 2.31 -6.44
C PRO A 50 1.39 3.76 -6.10
N SER A 51 0.26 3.96 -5.44
CA SER A 51 -0.18 5.27 -4.94
C SER A 51 0.39 5.60 -3.56
N TYR A 52 0.97 4.61 -2.86
CA TYR A 52 1.42 4.75 -1.48
C TYR A 52 2.58 3.79 -1.16
N ASP A 53 3.53 4.24 -0.35
CA ASP A 53 4.64 3.39 0.13
C ASP A 53 4.19 2.59 1.36
N PHE A 54 4.19 1.27 1.23
CA PHE A 54 3.73 0.36 2.29
C PHE A 54 4.46 0.55 3.63
N ARG A 55 5.68 1.09 3.63
CA ARG A 55 6.43 1.38 4.86
C ARG A 55 5.76 2.44 5.71
N GLY A 56 5.02 3.35 5.10
CA GLY A 56 4.19 4.32 5.82
C GLY A 56 3.05 3.66 6.60
N PHE A 57 2.44 2.60 6.06
CA PHE A 57 1.40 1.84 6.75
C PHE A 57 1.98 1.22 8.03
N TYR A 58 3.14 0.57 7.91
CA TYR A 58 3.85 0.01 9.06
C TYR A 58 4.30 1.09 10.04
N ALA A 59 4.79 2.24 9.54
CA ALA A 59 5.15 3.37 10.40
C ALA A 59 3.94 3.86 11.22
N SER A 60 2.76 3.91 10.61
CA SER A 60 1.52 4.32 11.28
C SER A 60 1.13 3.34 12.40
N VAL A 61 1.25 2.03 12.17
CA VAL A 61 0.99 1.02 13.22
C VAL A 61 2.02 1.13 14.35
N VAL A 62 3.31 1.23 14.02
CA VAL A 62 4.39 1.28 15.02
C VAL A 62 4.29 2.52 15.91
N ASP A 63 3.99 3.67 15.32
CA ASP A 63 3.86 4.93 16.04
C ASP A 63 2.53 5.03 16.77
N GLN A 64 1.42 5.01 16.02
CA GLN A 64 0.10 5.38 16.54
C GLN A 64 -0.56 4.27 17.37
N TRP A 65 -0.23 3.00 17.11
CA TRP A 65 -0.78 1.88 17.85
C TRP A 65 0.17 1.37 18.95
N LEU A 66 1.46 1.23 18.63
CA LEU A 66 2.43 0.68 19.58
C LEU A 66 3.16 1.76 20.41
N GLY A 67 3.09 3.03 20.02
CA GLY A 67 3.72 4.13 20.74
C GLY A 67 5.25 4.14 20.64
N LEU A 68 5.81 3.66 19.53
CA LEU A 68 7.25 3.53 19.30
C LEU A 68 7.73 4.43 18.17
N ASP A 69 9.01 4.82 18.17
CA ASP A 69 9.62 5.54 17.05
C ASP A 69 9.68 4.63 15.81
N PRO A 70 8.97 4.94 14.72
CA PRO A 70 8.95 4.10 13.53
C PRO A 70 10.22 4.21 12.69
N VAL A 71 10.95 5.33 12.75
CA VAL A 71 12.08 5.63 11.85
C VAL A 71 13.15 4.53 11.85
N PRO A 72 13.66 4.05 13.01
CA PRO A 72 14.65 2.97 13.02
C PRO A 72 14.08 1.61 12.59
N ILE A 73 12.76 1.41 12.64
CA ILE A 73 12.11 0.14 12.32
C ILE A 73 11.82 0.02 10.82
N VAL A 74 11.28 1.08 10.21
CA VAL A 74 10.97 1.09 8.77
C VAL A 74 12.11 1.63 7.90
N GLY A 75 13.21 2.06 8.53
CA GLY A 75 14.44 2.50 7.87
C GLY A 75 14.33 3.89 7.22
N GLY A 76 13.47 4.77 7.73
CA GLY A 76 13.28 6.11 7.18
C GLY A 76 12.00 6.79 7.64
N LYS A 77 11.75 7.99 7.09
CA LYS A 77 10.49 8.72 7.26
C LYS A 77 9.59 8.46 6.06
N PHE A 78 8.37 8.01 6.32
CA PHE A 78 7.35 7.74 5.31
C PHE A 78 6.05 8.42 5.73
N GLU A 79 5.22 8.74 4.75
CA GLU A 79 3.88 9.31 4.99
C GLU A 79 3.07 8.35 5.87
N GLN A 80 2.54 8.84 6.98
CA GLN A 80 1.69 8.04 7.87
C GLN A 80 0.20 8.29 7.59
N LEU A 81 -0.59 7.22 7.66
CA LEU A 81 -2.04 7.26 7.55
C LEU A 81 -2.65 7.50 8.93
N GLN A 82 -3.77 8.21 8.97
CA GLN A 82 -4.50 8.57 10.20
C GLN A 82 -5.70 7.63 10.39
N PHE A 83 -5.43 6.33 10.50
CA PHE A 83 -6.47 5.30 10.70
C PHE A 83 -6.64 4.87 12.15
N VAL A 84 -5.84 5.40 13.08
CA VAL A 84 -5.99 5.25 14.53
C VAL A 84 -6.32 6.61 15.14
#